data_AF-A0A964JQR2-F1
#
_entry.id   AF-A0A964JQR2-F1
#
_cell.length_a   1.000
_cell.length_b   1.000
_cell.length_c   1.000
_cell.angle_alpha   90.00
_cell.angle_beta   90.00
_cell.angle_gamma   90.00
#
_symmetry.space_group_name_H-M   'P 1'
#
loop_
_entity.id
_entity.type
_entity.pdbx_description
1 polymer ?
#
loop_
_entity_poly.entity_id
_entity_poly.type
_entity_poly.pdbx_seq_one_letter_code
_entity_poly.pdbx_strand_id
1 'polypeptide(L)'
;MNHRSKSLLRLCVLIAAFFGSGFAPIHIDPGDASSPTLRFTSGLDVPYHVHTAGYSGLPFMRVRAALERAFTTWEVDCSTLRFVRDPNGRDGQTPLPDDVSVLRFEERQLPREVSPDHTLAFTLHVGAYCNGVVAEADITFNAVQFDWTDQDAALTDRVRDIESIALHEIGHLFGLDHSDLEQSAMFFEQRVVRRTLHRDDRAGVCAIYAPALGGPCRATADCQAPEVCQHQTLSDGSSGTRCSGPLGPSRPGQRCDASADVCSNGCANGFCLEGGSCSAFCERDADCPAALTCLPDVLEGGGPVGYCLDVTLCEADIGLCPAGQACIPSHHPTEDRLLRACVDRPGGGAFGSDCASPDVCTDGVCVAGRCTRACDVAADCPAPYACLDLDFPLGAGAVASTPICQIPVVPCDGPEDCAEGLVCRFRNTGDATVSDCVLDDEPRSGPGEPCANGRDCDSGFCLARICTGVCAADADCP
;
A
#
# COMPACT_ATOMS: atom_id res chain seq x y z
N MET A 1 1.67 3.03 -14.36
CA MET A 1 0.35 3.44 -14.93
C MET A 1 -0.07 2.52 -16.08
N ASN A 2 -0.88 1.50 -15.80
CA ASN A 2 -1.85 0.89 -16.72
C ASN A 2 -2.72 -0.08 -15.89
N HIS A 3 -3.73 0.46 -15.21
CA HIS A 3 -4.78 -0.35 -14.58
C HIS A 3 -5.57 -1.04 -15.69
N ARG A 4 -5.29 -2.31 -15.94
CA ARG A 4 -6.12 -3.15 -16.80
C ARG A 4 -6.79 -4.25 -15.98
N SER A 5 -8.13 -4.16 -16.00
CA SER A 5 -9.13 -5.18 -15.74
C SER A 5 -9.43 -5.52 -14.27
N LYS A 6 -10.45 -4.84 -13.73
CA LYS A 6 -11.31 -5.35 -12.67
C LYS A 6 -11.98 -6.64 -13.18
N SER A 7 -11.46 -7.81 -12.82
CA SER A 7 -12.16 -9.07 -13.04
C SER A 7 -13.32 -9.14 -12.04
N LEU A 8 -14.50 -8.67 -12.45
CA LEU A 8 -15.75 -8.77 -11.70
C LEU A 8 -16.19 -10.24 -11.69
N LEU A 9 -15.97 -10.94 -10.59
CA LEU A 9 -16.55 -12.27 -10.38
C LEU A 9 -18.01 -12.10 -9.93
N ARG A 10 -18.96 -12.59 -10.73
CA ARG A 10 -20.36 -12.74 -10.32
C ARG A 10 -20.51 -14.12 -9.70
N LEU A 11 -20.58 -14.20 -8.39
CA LEU A 11 -20.79 -15.46 -7.68
C LEU A 11 -22.28 -15.62 -7.37
N CYS A 12 -22.97 -16.44 -8.17
CA CYS A 12 -24.24 -17.01 -7.72
C CYS A 12 -23.90 -18.11 -6.71
N VAL A 13 -24.28 -17.89 -5.45
CA VAL A 13 -24.23 -18.92 -4.40
C VAL A 13 -25.26 -20.01 -4.75
N LEU A 14 -24.78 -21.07 -5.40
CA LEU A 14 -25.43 -22.38 -5.49
C LEU A 14 -24.54 -23.34 -4.70
N ILE A 15 -24.65 -23.33 -3.37
CA ILE A 15 -23.73 -24.04 -2.47
C ILE A 15 -24.23 -25.46 -2.17
N ALA A 16 -23.28 -26.39 -2.19
CA ALA A 16 -23.44 -27.76 -1.70
C ALA A 16 -23.30 -27.80 -0.18
N ALA A 17 -24.26 -28.42 0.51
CA ALA A 17 -24.26 -28.55 1.96
C ALA A 17 -23.00 -29.29 2.47
N PHE A 18 -22.19 -28.62 3.28
CA PHE A 18 -21.16 -29.25 4.10
C PHE A 18 -21.72 -29.54 5.49
N PHE A 19 -21.73 -30.83 5.87
CA PHE A 19 -22.23 -31.30 7.16
C PHE A 19 -21.25 -30.93 8.29
N GLY A 20 -21.44 -29.77 8.88
CA GLY A 20 -20.76 -29.29 10.08
C GLY A 20 -21.78 -28.98 11.17
N SER A 21 -21.51 -29.40 12.41
CA SER A 21 -22.45 -29.16 13.52
C SER A 21 -22.36 -27.70 14.01
N GLY A 22 -23.00 -26.76 13.32
CA GLY A 22 -23.07 -25.35 13.70
C GLY A 22 -23.06 -24.40 12.50
N PHE A 23 -22.92 -23.09 12.77
CA PHE A 23 -22.87 -22.07 11.74
C PHE A 23 -21.72 -22.31 10.76
N ALA A 24 -21.92 -21.95 9.50
CA ALA A 24 -20.91 -21.97 8.46
C ALA A 24 -20.77 -20.57 7.86
N PRO A 25 -19.56 -20.04 7.64
CA PRO A 25 -19.34 -18.83 6.84
C PRO A 25 -19.35 -19.15 5.34
N ILE A 26 -19.79 -18.20 4.51
CA ILE A 26 -19.65 -18.28 3.05
C ILE A 26 -18.20 -17.97 2.70
N HIS A 27 -17.57 -18.83 1.89
CA HIS A 27 -16.23 -18.62 1.35
C HIS A 27 -16.30 -18.24 -0.14
N ILE A 28 -15.32 -17.49 -0.64
CA ILE A 28 -15.21 -17.17 -2.10
C ILE A 28 -15.21 -18.45 -2.94
N ASP A 29 -14.44 -19.46 -2.52
CA ASP A 29 -14.52 -20.82 -3.05
C ASP A 29 -15.31 -21.71 -2.06
N PRO A 30 -16.57 -22.06 -2.37
CA PRO A 30 -17.40 -22.88 -1.49
C PRO A 30 -16.84 -24.28 -1.18
N GLY A 31 -15.86 -24.75 -1.95
CA GLY A 31 -15.21 -26.05 -1.73
C GLY A 31 -13.95 -25.98 -0.87
N ASP A 32 -13.46 -24.79 -0.55
CA ASP A 32 -12.19 -24.57 0.14
C ASP A 32 -12.40 -23.74 1.42
N ALA A 33 -12.45 -24.41 2.57
CA ALA A 33 -12.57 -23.73 3.87
C ALA A 33 -11.37 -22.83 4.22
N SER A 34 -10.27 -22.89 3.44
CA SER A 34 -9.13 -21.96 3.57
C SER A 34 -9.28 -20.71 2.71
N SER A 35 -10.23 -20.69 1.77
CA SER A 35 -10.58 -19.49 1.01
C SER A 35 -11.07 -18.40 1.96
N PRO A 36 -10.84 -17.11 1.67
CA PRO A 36 -11.38 -16.02 2.45
C PRO A 36 -12.91 -16.09 2.59
N THR A 37 -13.39 -15.79 3.80
CA THR A 37 -14.82 -15.65 4.12
C THR A 37 -15.36 -14.34 3.54
N LEU A 38 -16.54 -14.40 2.92
CA LEU A 38 -17.26 -13.21 2.47
C LEU A 38 -17.66 -12.35 3.67
N ARG A 39 -17.36 -11.05 3.62
CA ARG A 39 -17.71 -10.10 4.66
C ARG A 39 -17.72 -8.67 4.14
N PHE A 40 -18.49 -7.78 4.74
CA PHE A 40 -18.28 -6.35 4.60
C PHE A 40 -17.04 -5.91 5.38
N THR A 41 -16.55 -4.70 5.10
CA THR A 41 -15.45 -4.13 5.87
C THR A 41 -15.88 -3.89 7.32
N SER A 42 -15.18 -4.55 8.27
CA SER A 42 -15.48 -4.43 9.70
C SER A 42 -15.35 -2.98 10.19
N GLY A 43 -16.32 -2.57 11.01
CA GLY A 43 -16.37 -1.23 11.60
C GLY A 43 -16.82 -0.12 10.65
N LEU A 44 -17.31 -0.46 9.45
CA LEU A 44 -18.08 0.44 8.60
C LEU A 44 -19.54 0.03 8.60
N ASP A 45 -20.44 1.02 8.59
CA ASP A 45 -21.86 0.78 8.46
C ASP A 45 -22.16 0.26 7.05
N VAL A 46 -22.90 -0.85 6.97
CA VAL A 46 -23.31 -1.47 5.70
C VAL A 46 -24.52 -0.73 5.15
N PRO A 47 -24.40 -0.02 4.01
CA PRO A 47 -25.54 0.68 3.41
C PRO A 47 -26.50 -0.32 2.77
N TYR A 48 -27.80 -0.11 2.99
CA TYR A 48 -28.83 -0.85 2.28
C TYR A 48 -29.98 0.04 1.82
N HIS A 49 -30.62 -0.36 0.73
CA HIS A 49 -31.78 0.31 0.17
C HIS A 49 -32.97 -0.65 0.04
N VAL A 50 -34.15 -0.19 0.45
CA VAL A 50 -35.40 -0.92 0.18
C VAL A 50 -36.00 -0.33 -1.09
N HIS A 51 -36.05 -1.14 -2.15
CA HIS A 51 -36.55 -0.73 -3.46
C HIS A 51 -37.92 -0.04 -3.33
N THR A 52 -38.07 1.13 -3.93
CA THR A 52 -39.21 2.04 -3.70
C THR A 52 -40.57 1.45 -4.12
N ALA A 53 -40.57 0.54 -5.11
CA ALA A 53 -41.75 -0.21 -5.51
C ALA A 53 -42.37 -1.06 -4.37
N GLY A 54 -41.56 -1.49 -3.38
CA GLY A 54 -42.01 -2.36 -2.30
C GLY A 54 -42.55 -3.70 -2.79
N TYR A 55 -43.62 -4.16 -2.15
CA TYR A 55 -44.41 -5.32 -2.55
C TYR A 55 -45.87 -4.90 -2.69
N SER A 56 -46.49 -5.15 -3.84
CA SER A 56 -47.83 -4.66 -4.16
C SER A 56 -48.93 -5.22 -3.26
N GLY A 57 -48.71 -6.37 -2.63
CA GLY A 57 -49.65 -7.01 -1.71
C GLY A 57 -49.73 -6.38 -0.31
N LEU A 58 -48.83 -5.45 0.04
CA LEU A 58 -48.78 -4.85 1.38
C LEU A 58 -48.37 -3.36 1.33
N PRO A 59 -48.90 -2.47 2.18
CA PRO A 59 -48.45 -1.07 2.21
C PRO A 59 -46.93 -0.96 2.41
N PHE A 60 -46.25 -0.13 1.63
CA PHE A 60 -44.78 0.03 1.64
C PHE A 60 -44.20 0.20 3.06
N MET A 61 -44.85 0.99 3.91
CA MET A 61 -44.41 1.22 5.30
C MET A 61 -44.37 -0.06 6.14
N ARG A 62 -45.25 -1.03 5.87
CA ARG A 62 -45.30 -2.31 6.56
C ARG A 62 -44.17 -3.23 6.08
N VAL A 63 -43.97 -3.30 4.76
CA VAL A 63 -42.85 -4.03 4.14
C VAL A 63 -41.52 -3.49 4.69
N ARG A 64 -41.31 -2.17 4.58
CA ARG A 64 -40.10 -1.51 5.08
C ARG A 64 -39.86 -1.78 6.56
N ALA A 65 -40.88 -1.65 7.40
CA ALA A 65 -40.74 -1.89 8.84
C ALA A 65 -40.36 -3.35 9.17
N ALA A 66 -40.85 -4.33 8.40
CA ALA A 66 -40.46 -5.72 8.58
C ALA A 66 -38.98 -5.97 8.22
N LEU A 67 -38.52 -5.41 7.09
CA LEU A 67 -37.11 -5.50 6.67
C LEU A 67 -36.17 -4.79 7.67
N GLU A 68 -36.53 -3.60 8.15
CA GLU A 68 -35.75 -2.84 9.14
C GLU A 68 -35.60 -3.61 10.47
N ARG A 69 -36.64 -4.31 10.93
CA ARG A 69 -36.55 -5.17 12.12
C ARG A 69 -35.61 -6.36 11.92
N ALA A 70 -35.62 -6.96 10.73
CA ALA A 70 -34.70 -8.06 10.40
C ALA A 70 -33.23 -7.61 10.43
N PHE A 71 -32.90 -6.43 9.87
CA PHE A 71 -31.56 -5.84 9.99
C PHE A 71 -31.18 -5.57 11.45
N THR A 72 -32.07 -4.90 12.19
CA THR A 72 -31.83 -4.56 13.61
C THR A 72 -31.57 -5.82 14.45
N THR A 73 -32.19 -6.95 14.12
CA THR A 73 -32.04 -8.21 14.85
C THR A 73 -30.61 -8.77 14.78
N TRP A 74 -29.85 -8.45 13.71
CA TRP A 74 -28.45 -8.85 13.54
C TRP A 74 -27.43 -7.97 14.29
N GLU A 75 -27.84 -6.79 14.76
CA GLU A 75 -26.97 -5.85 15.50
C GLU A 75 -26.78 -6.28 16.96
N VAL A 76 -25.95 -7.29 17.18
CA VAL A 76 -25.68 -7.89 18.50
C VAL A 76 -24.40 -7.32 19.14
N ASP A 77 -24.34 -7.31 20.48
CA ASP A 77 -23.24 -6.70 21.24
C ASP A 77 -21.84 -7.26 20.95
N CYS A 78 -21.75 -8.54 20.55
CA CYS A 78 -20.48 -9.19 20.22
C CYS A 78 -19.96 -8.85 18.81
N SER A 79 -20.69 -8.03 18.05
CA SER A 79 -20.43 -7.74 16.64
C SER A 79 -20.32 -6.23 16.40
N THR A 80 -19.39 -5.83 15.54
CA THR A 80 -19.26 -4.46 15.01
C THR A 80 -20.17 -4.19 13.83
N LEU A 81 -20.85 -5.21 13.29
CA LEU A 81 -21.71 -5.07 12.12
C LEU A 81 -22.89 -4.13 12.41
N ARG A 82 -23.00 -3.07 11.63
CA ARG A 82 -24.10 -2.10 11.71
C ARG A 82 -24.66 -1.86 10.32
N PHE A 83 -25.95 -1.55 10.25
CA PHE A 83 -26.63 -1.32 8.99
C PHE A 83 -27.22 0.08 8.94
N VAL A 84 -27.01 0.77 7.82
CA VAL A 84 -27.57 2.10 7.58
C VAL A 84 -28.47 2.08 6.37
N ARG A 85 -29.73 2.48 6.57
CA ARG A 85 -30.68 2.62 5.45
C ARG A 85 -30.34 3.86 4.64
N ASP A 86 -30.12 3.71 3.33
CA ASP A 86 -30.10 4.82 2.39
C ASP A 86 -31.53 5.11 1.88
N PRO A 87 -32.19 6.20 2.32
CA PRO A 87 -33.51 6.57 1.84
C PRO A 87 -33.53 7.03 0.38
N ASN A 88 -32.38 7.46 -0.14
CA ASN A 88 -32.22 8.03 -1.49
C ASN A 88 -31.42 7.09 -2.40
N GLY A 89 -31.18 5.85 -1.96
CA GLY A 89 -30.50 4.83 -2.73
C GLY A 89 -31.16 4.65 -4.09
N ARG A 90 -30.37 4.21 -5.07
CA ARG A 90 -30.89 3.92 -6.39
C ARG A 90 -31.58 2.56 -6.34
N ASP A 91 -32.76 2.47 -6.92
CA ASP A 91 -33.53 1.22 -7.03
C ASP A 91 -32.80 0.12 -7.81
N GLY A 92 -31.68 0.43 -8.50
CA GLY A 92 -30.84 -0.52 -9.23
C GLY A 92 -31.62 -1.46 -10.16
N GLN A 93 -31.71 -1.18 -11.47
CA GLN A 93 -32.49 -2.03 -12.39
C GLN A 93 -31.97 -3.46 -12.54
N THR A 94 -30.78 -3.76 -12.02
CA THR A 94 -30.11 -5.05 -12.01
C THR A 94 -29.04 -5.03 -10.91
N PRO A 95 -28.55 -6.17 -10.41
CA PRO A 95 -27.34 -6.23 -9.57
C PRO A 95 -26.17 -5.65 -10.37
N LEU A 96 -25.88 -4.38 -10.13
CA LEU A 96 -24.84 -3.60 -10.77
C LEU A 96 -23.96 -3.10 -9.63
N PRO A 97 -22.62 -3.16 -9.74
CA PRO A 97 -21.74 -2.65 -8.70
C PRO A 97 -21.96 -1.14 -8.53
N ASP A 98 -22.87 -0.76 -7.63
CA ASP A 98 -23.20 0.62 -7.27
C ASP A 98 -22.99 0.92 -5.78
N ASP A 99 -22.38 -0.04 -5.09
CA ASP A 99 -21.95 -0.03 -3.69
C ASP A 99 -23.14 0.09 -2.71
N VAL A 100 -24.34 -0.36 -3.12
CA VAL A 100 -25.56 -0.33 -2.32
C VAL A 100 -26.29 -1.68 -2.39
N SER A 101 -26.47 -2.31 -1.24
CA SER A 101 -27.24 -3.56 -1.14
C SER A 101 -28.74 -3.28 -1.28
N VAL A 102 -29.39 -3.73 -2.35
CA VAL A 102 -30.82 -3.46 -2.63
C VAL A 102 -31.70 -4.66 -2.28
N LEU A 103 -32.76 -4.42 -1.49
CA LEU A 103 -33.82 -5.38 -1.21
C LEU A 103 -35.02 -5.14 -2.13
N ARG A 104 -35.43 -6.16 -2.89
CA ARG A 104 -36.50 -6.06 -3.91
C ARG A 104 -37.47 -7.25 -3.89
N PHE A 105 -38.72 -7.02 -4.27
CA PHE A 105 -39.70 -8.07 -4.54
C PHE A 105 -39.91 -8.18 -6.03
N GLU A 106 -39.66 -9.36 -6.58
CA GLU A 106 -39.88 -9.63 -8.00
C GLU A 106 -41.25 -10.28 -8.19
N GLU A 107 -42.17 -9.54 -8.79
CA GLU A 107 -43.58 -9.93 -8.94
C GLU A 107 -43.94 -10.43 -10.34
N ARG A 108 -43.06 -10.27 -11.33
CA ARG A 108 -43.35 -10.61 -12.73
C ARG A 108 -42.57 -11.82 -13.21
N GLN A 109 -41.25 -11.80 -13.04
CA GLN A 109 -40.38 -12.87 -13.53
C GLN A 109 -39.06 -12.92 -12.75
N LEU A 110 -38.70 -14.09 -12.25
CA LEU A 110 -37.36 -14.31 -11.71
C LEU A 110 -36.31 -14.44 -12.84
N PRO A 111 -35.02 -14.23 -12.53
CA PRO A 111 -33.93 -14.66 -13.40
C PRO A 111 -34.07 -16.13 -13.81
N ARG A 112 -33.65 -16.48 -15.02
CA ARG A 112 -33.85 -17.82 -15.59
C ARG A 112 -33.10 -18.91 -14.82
N GLU A 113 -32.06 -18.52 -14.12
CA GLU A 113 -31.16 -19.35 -13.35
C GLU A 113 -31.77 -19.77 -11.99
N VAL A 114 -32.83 -19.08 -11.55
CA VAL A 114 -33.49 -19.34 -10.27
C VAL A 114 -34.73 -20.20 -10.49
N SER A 115 -34.81 -21.34 -9.81
CA SER A 115 -36.02 -22.17 -9.84
C SER A 115 -37.14 -21.52 -9.03
N PRO A 116 -38.29 -21.17 -9.65
CA PRO A 116 -39.31 -20.38 -8.99
C PRO A 116 -40.12 -21.18 -7.95
N ASP A 117 -40.21 -22.51 -8.08
CA ASP A 117 -41.16 -23.32 -7.30
C ASP A 117 -40.73 -23.57 -5.84
N HIS A 118 -39.44 -23.43 -5.55
CA HIS A 118 -38.87 -23.73 -4.23
C HIS A 118 -38.02 -22.61 -3.63
N THR A 119 -37.69 -21.57 -4.42
CA THR A 119 -36.89 -20.44 -3.94
C THR A 119 -37.80 -19.38 -3.34
N LEU A 120 -37.72 -19.15 -2.03
CA LEU A 120 -38.48 -18.08 -1.36
C LEU A 120 -37.84 -16.72 -1.60
N ALA A 121 -36.53 -16.65 -1.45
CA ALA A 121 -35.72 -15.48 -1.73
C ALA A 121 -34.29 -15.96 -2.06
N PHE A 122 -33.44 -15.03 -2.49
CA PHE A 122 -32.01 -15.29 -2.67
C PHE A 122 -31.21 -14.00 -2.49
N THR A 123 -29.98 -14.17 -2.04
CA THR A 123 -28.99 -13.12 -1.87
C THR A 123 -27.86 -13.26 -2.88
N LEU A 124 -27.50 -12.16 -3.55
CA LEU A 124 -26.48 -12.11 -4.58
C LEU A 124 -25.39 -11.11 -4.21
N HIS A 125 -24.20 -11.61 -3.90
CA HIS A 125 -23.02 -10.78 -3.66
C HIS A 125 -22.50 -10.20 -4.99
N VAL A 126 -22.24 -8.89 -5.01
CA VAL A 126 -21.68 -8.18 -6.16
C VAL A 126 -20.42 -7.45 -5.70
N GLY A 127 -19.35 -7.54 -6.49
CA GLY A 127 -18.09 -6.88 -6.15
C GLY A 127 -17.34 -7.52 -4.98
N ALA A 128 -17.36 -8.86 -4.86
CA ALA A 128 -16.49 -9.56 -3.93
C ALA A 128 -15.01 -9.45 -4.36
N TYR A 129 -14.20 -8.85 -3.51
CA TYR A 129 -12.74 -8.81 -3.62
C TYR A 129 -12.17 -10.15 -3.15
N CYS A 130 -10.98 -10.49 -3.64
CA CYS A 130 -10.30 -11.74 -3.30
C CYS A 130 -9.94 -11.91 -1.83
N ASN A 131 -9.95 -10.86 -1.01
CA ASN A 131 -9.78 -10.94 0.44
C ASN A 131 -11.10 -11.25 1.17
N GLY A 132 -12.15 -11.57 0.43
CA GLY A 132 -13.48 -11.84 0.95
C GLY A 132 -14.31 -10.59 1.19
N VAL A 133 -13.74 -9.39 1.04
CA VAL A 133 -14.52 -8.17 1.24
C VAL A 133 -15.57 -8.06 0.13
N VAL A 134 -16.83 -7.84 0.47
CA VAL A 134 -17.90 -7.58 -0.48
C VAL A 134 -18.23 -6.09 -0.52
N ALA A 135 -18.48 -5.57 -1.71
CA ALA A 135 -18.92 -4.19 -1.89
C ALA A 135 -20.42 -4.05 -1.55
N GLU A 136 -21.24 -4.98 -2.05
CA GLU A 136 -22.68 -5.02 -1.84
C GLU A 136 -23.22 -6.46 -1.97
N ALA A 137 -24.44 -6.68 -1.48
CA ALA A 137 -25.21 -7.87 -1.79
C ALA A 137 -26.70 -7.57 -1.92
N ASP A 138 -27.28 -7.89 -3.07
CA ASP A 138 -28.70 -7.68 -3.36
C ASP A 138 -29.55 -8.84 -2.83
N ILE A 139 -30.72 -8.52 -2.24
CA ILE A 139 -31.69 -9.52 -1.77
C ILE A 139 -32.95 -9.44 -2.64
N THR A 140 -33.33 -10.55 -3.25
CA THR A 140 -34.55 -10.65 -4.06
C THR A 140 -35.54 -11.64 -3.44
N PHE A 141 -36.74 -11.14 -3.12
CA PHE A 141 -37.87 -11.94 -2.68
C PHE A 141 -38.68 -12.41 -3.89
N ASN A 142 -38.99 -13.71 -3.95
CA ASN A 142 -39.81 -14.29 -5.00
C ASN A 142 -41.30 -14.01 -4.75
N ALA A 143 -41.79 -12.91 -5.30
CA ALA A 143 -43.22 -12.57 -5.32
C ALA A 143 -43.94 -13.01 -6.61
N VAL A 144 -43.27 -13.80 -7.46
CA VAL A 144 -43.88 -14.44 -8.64
C VAL A 144 -44.70 -15.66 -8.22
N GLN A 145 -44.19 -16.45 -7.28
CA GLN A 145 -44.83 -17.68 -6.79
C GLN A 145 -45.42 -17.56 -5.39
N PHE A 146 -44.85 -16.71 -4.53
CA PHE A 146 -45.24 -16.60 -3.14
C PHE A 146 -45.86 -15.25 -2.84
N ASP A 147 -46.81 -15.26 -1.91
CA ASP A 147 -47.38 -14.06 -1.32
C ASP A 147 -46.67 -13.74 -0.01
N TRP A 148 -46.63 -12.47 0.36
CA TRP A 148 -45.83 -12.00 1.49
C TRP A 148 -46.69 -11.30 2.53
N THR A 149 -46.43 -11.59 3.79
CA THR A 149 -47.17 -11.02 4.92
C THR A 149 -46.24 -10.68 6.08
N ASP A 150 -46.70 -9.82 6.97
CA ASP A 150 -46.10 -9.56 8.29
C ASP A 150 -47.08 -9.95 9.41
N GLN A 151 -48.06 -10.81 9.11
CA GLN A 151 -49.07 -11.29 10.04
C GLN A 151 -49.04 -12.82 10.14
N ASP A 152 -48.74 -13.33 11.32
CA ASP A 152 -48.61 -14.78 11.58
C ASP A 152 -49.89 -15.56 11.23
N ALA A 153 -51.07 -14.94 11.45
CA ALA A 153 -52.36 -15.55 11.18
C ALA A 153 -52.66 -15.77 9.69
N ALA A 154 -51.88 -15.15 8.79
CA ALA A 154 -52.07 -15.25 7.33
C ALA A 154 -51.17 -16.31 6.68
N LEU A 155 -50.30 -16.98 7.45
CA LEU A 155 -49.30 -17.89 6.91
C LEU A 155 -49.91 -19.18 6.36
N THR A 156 -49.41 -19.61 5.21
CA THR A 156 -49.78 -20.85 4.51
C THR A 156 -48.57 -21.39 3.76
N ASP A 157 -48.71 -22.49 3.02
CA ASP A 157 -47.65 -22.98 2.12
C ASP A 157 -47.35 -22.05 0.94
N ARG A 158 -48.16 -21.02 0.67
CA ARG A 158 -47.85 -19.99 -0.36
C ARG A 158 -47.64 -18.58 0.21
N VAL A 159 -48.12 -18.31 1.43
CA VAL A 159 -47.99 -17.02 2.09
C VAL A 159 -46.86 -17.09 3.13
N ARG A 160 -45.80 -16.30 2.96
CA ARG A 160 -44.58 -16.32 3.79
C ARG A 160 -44.41 -15.05 4.60
N ASP A 161 -43.75 -15.19 5.75
CA ASP A 161 -43.42 -14.07 6.62
C ASP A 161 -42.23 -13.27 6.07
N ILE A 162 -42.41 -11.97 5.84
CA ILE A 162 -41.39 -11.08 5.30
C ILE A 162 -40.18 -11.01 6.24
N GLU A 163 -40.41 -10.81 7.54
CA GLU A 163 -39.34 -10.59 8.51
C GLU A 163 -38.49 -11.85 8.71
N SER A 164 -39.12 -13.02 8.77
CA SER A 164 -38.41 -14.30 8.90
C SER A 164 -37.50 -14.61 7.71
N ILE A 165 -37.98 -14.40 6.49
CA ILE A 165 -37.16 -14.65 5.29
C ILE A 165 -36.09 -13.57 5.13
N ALA A 166 -36.43 -12.31 5.41
CA ALA A 166 -35.43 -11.24 5.42
C ALA A 166 -34.32 -11.51 6.44
N LEU A 167 -34.64 -12.01 7.62
CA LEU A 167 -33.63 -12.33 8.63
C LEU A 167 -32.62 -13.37 8.12
N HIS A 168 -33.11 -14.39 7.41
CA HIS A 168 -32.29 -15.41 6.76
C HIS A 168 -31.40 -14.84 5.66
N GLU A 169 -31.99 -14.12 4.70
CA GLU A 169 -31.25 -13.54 3.57
C GLU A 169 -30.22 -12.49 4.02
N ILE A 170 -30.53 -11.71 5.06
CA ILE A 170 -29.55 -10.76 5.61
C ILE A 170 -28.35 -11.50 6.22
N GLY A 171 -28.55 -12.70 6.76
CA GLY A 171 -27.43 -13.55 7.20
C GLY A 171 -26.49 -13.90 6.03
N HIS A 172 -27.06 -14.27 4.89
CA HIS A 172 -26.28 -14.47 3.66
C HIS A 172 -25.58 -13.19 3.22
N LEU A 173 -26.26 -12.05 3.25
CA LEU A 173 -25.75 -10.74 2.80
C LEU A 173 -24.39 -10.40 3.41
N PHE A 174 -24.18 -10.69 4.70
CA PHE A 174 -22.92 -10.39 5.38
C PHE A 174 -21.96 -11.58 5.50
N GLY A 175 -22.32 -12.75 4.97
CA GLY A 175 -21.40 -13.88 4.84
C GLY A 175 -21.68 -15.13 5.67
N LEU A 176 -22.88 -15.34 6.20
CA LEU A 176 -23.27 -16.63 6.79
C LEU A 176 -23.87 -17.55 5.74
N ASP A 177 -23.43 -18.80 5.73
CA ASP A 177 -24.05 -19.90 4.99
C ASP A 177 -25.15 -20.55 5.84
N HIS A 178 -25.83 -21.53 5.27
CA HIS A 178 -26.85 -22.27 5.97
C HIS A 178 -26.31 -22.97 7.23
N SER A 179 -27.16 -22.98 8.27
CA SER A 179 -26.95 -23.81 9.47
C SER A 179 -27.71 -25.13 9.31
N ASP A 180 -27.14 -26.21 9.85
CA ASP A 180 -27.81 -27.52 9.97
C ASP A 180 -28.81 -27.57 11.14
N LEU A 181 -28.89 -26.52 11.95
CA LEU A 181 -29.77 -26.46 13.12
C LEU A 181 -31.13 -25.90 12.73
N GLU A 182 -32.19 -26.71 12.84
CA GLU A 182 -33.56 -26.32 12.46
C GLU A 182 -34.06 -25.05 13.17
N GLN A 183 -33.62 -24.80 14.39
CA GLN A 183 -33.99 -23.61 15.15
C GLN A 183 -33.23 -22.33 14.73
N SER A 184 -32.21 -22.44 13.88
CA SER A 184 -31.41 -21.30 13.41
C SER A 184 -32.20 -20.46 12.40
N ALA A 185 -32.01 -19.13 12.44
CA ALA A 185 -32.48 -18.26 11.37
C ALA A 185 -31.85 -18.67 10.03
N MET A 186 -30.60 -19.13 10.04
CA MET A 186 -29.86 -19.63 8.87
C MET A 186 -30.22 -21.07 8.44
N PHE A 187 -31.24 -21.72 9.01
CA PHE A 187 -31.65 -23.04 8.51
C PHE A 187 -32.20 -22.92 7.08
N PHE A 188 -31.73 -23.77 6.16
CA PHE A 188 -32.07 -23.68 4.73
C PHE A 188 -33.58 -23.77 4.44
N GLU A 189 -34.37 -24.38 5.35
CA GLU A 189 -35.80 -24.55 5.18
C GLU A 189 -36.64 -23.67 6.12
N GLN A 190 -37.39 -22.75 5.54
CA GLN A 190 -38.21 -21.79 6.28
C GLN A 190 -39.70 -22.19 6.30
N ARG A 191 -40.02 -23.24 7.07
CA ARG A 191 -41.40 -23.71 7.34
C ARG A 191 -42.07 -23.07 8.55
N VAL A 192 -41.29 -22.47 9.44
CA VAL A 192 -41.77 -21.82 10.66
C VAL A 192 -41.25 -20.40 10.72
N VAL A 193 -41.99 -19.51 11.39
CA VAL A 193 -41.58 -18.12 11.58
C VAL A 193 -40.37 -18.06 12.51
N ARG A 194 -39.29 -17.44 12.04
CA ARG A 194 -38.04 -17.21 12.79
C ARG A 194 -37.66 -15.74 12.70
N ARG A 195 -38.07 -14.95 13.70
CA ARG A 195 -37.74 -13.51 13.82
C ARG A 195 -36.67 -13.22 14.89
N THR A 196 -36.05 -14.26 15.44
CA THR A 196 -35.07 -14.15 16.52
C THR A 196 -33.87 -15.02 16.24
N LEU A 197 -32.67 -14.51 16.54
CA LEU A 197 -31.44 -15.28 16.39
C LEU A 197 -31.33 -16.41 17.42
N HIS A 198 -31.04 -17.61 16.93
CA HIS A 198 -30.55 -18.71 17.73
C HIS A 198 -29.11 -18.43 18.22
N ARG A 199 -28.64 -19.23 19.18
CA ARG A 199 -27.25 -19.14 19.69
C ARG A 199 -26.22 -19.34 18.57
N ASP A 200 -26.55 -20.19 17.60
CA ASP A 200 -25.70 -20.50 16.45
C ASP A 200 -25.56 -19.31 15.49
N ASP A 201 -26.69 -18.68 15.13
CA ASP A 201 -26.69 -17.45 14.32
C ASP A 201 -25.84 -16.35 14.99
N ARG A 202 -26.00 -16.16 16.31
CA ARG A 202 -25.19 -15.21 17.09
C ARG A 202 -23.71 -15.57 17.03
N ALA A 203 -23.36 -16.83 17.25
CA ALA A 203 -21.97 -17.28 17.19
C ALA A 203 -21.34 -17.00 15.82
N GLY A 204 -22.09 -17.20 14.74
CA GLY A 204 -21.64 -16.92 13.38
C GLY A 204 -21.34 -15.44 13.14
N VAL A 205 -22.29 -14.54 13.43
CA VAL A 205 -22.05 -13.10 13.25
C VAL A 205 -20.93 -12.59 14.16
N CYS A 206 -20.81 -13.09 15.41
CA CYS A 206 -19.69 -12.75 16.30
C CYS A 206 -18.36 -13.23 15.72
N ALA A 207 -18.32 -14.40 15.06
CA ALA A 207 -17.09 -14.96 14.51
C ALA A 207 -16.57 -14.15 13.31
N ILE A 208 -17.46 -13.64 12.47
CA ILE A 208 -17.08 -12.85 11.28
C ILE A 208 -16.77 -11.39 11.65
N TYR A 209 -17.51 -10.80 12.60
CA TYR A 209 -17.46 -9.36 12.92
C TYR A 209 -17.12 -9.06 14.39
N ALA A 210 -16.27 -9.87 15.03
CA ALA A 210 -15.80 -9.56 16.38
C ALA A 210 -15.12 -8.17 16.42
N PRO A 211 -15.29 -7.38 17.50
CA PRO A 211 -14.68 -6.04 17.62
C PRO A 211 -13.16 -5.96 17.47
N ALA A 212 -12.45 -7.09 17.57
CA ALA A 212 -11.01 -7.17 17.39
C ALA A 212 -10.57 -7.48 15.93
N LEU A 213 -11.50 -7.81 15.03
CA LEU A 213 -11.21 -8.20 13.64
C LEU A 213 -11.36 -7.01 12.69
N GLY A 214 -10.42 -6.85 11.75
CA GLY A 214 -10.51 -5.85 10.67
C GLY A 214 -10.20 -4.40 11.06
N GLY A 215 -9.53 -4.19 12.20
CA GLY A 215 -9.05 -2.89 12.64
C GLY A 215 -7.94 -2.30 11.75
N PRO A 216 -7.67 -0.99 11.87
CA PRO A 216 -6.51 -0.37 11.23
C PRO A 216 -5.22 -1.01 11.76
N CYS A 217 -4.25 -1.20 10.87
CA CYS A 217 -2.95 -1.79 11.21
C CYS A 217 -1.82 -0.96 10.62
N ARG A 218 -0.65 -1.01 11.23
CA ARG A 218 0.60 -0.45 10.73
C ARG A 218 1.51 -1.56 10.23
N ALA A 219 1.48 -2.70 10.90
CA ALA A 219 2.19 -3.91 10.53
C ALA A 219 1.32 -5.15 10.74
N THR A 220 1.75 -6.29 10.19
CA THR A 220 1.05 -7.58 10.40
C THR A 220 1.02 -7.99 11.88
N ALA A 221 1.96 -7.51 12.70
CA ALA A 221 1.98 -7.76 14.13
C ALA A 221 0.79 -7.13 14.89
N ASP A 222 0.12 -6.13 14.31
CA ASP A 222 -1.09 -5.53 14.89
C ASP A 222 -2.33 -6.42 14.70
N CYS A 223 -2.24 -7.42 13.81
CA CYS A 223 -3.35 -8.25 13.40
C CYS A 223 -3.44 -9.56 14.19
N GLN A 224 -4.67 -10.01 14.47
CA GLN A 224 -4.91 -11.31 15.08
C GLN A 224 -4.67 -12.41 14.05
N ALA A 225 -3.86 -13.42 14.38
CA ALA A 225 -3.63 -14.54 13.48
C ALA A 225 -4.98 -15.22 13.11
N PRO A 226 -5.23 -15.54 11.83
CA PRO A 226 -4.28 -15.53 10.70
C PRO A 226 -4.25 -14.23 9.87
N GLU A 227 -4.87 -13.15 10.32
CA GLU A 227 -4.94 -11.90 9.56
C GLU A 227 -3.56 -11.27 9.36
N VAL A 228 -3.41 -10.56 8.24
CA VAL A 228 -2.23 -9.79 7.86
C VAL A 228 -2.63 -8.36 7.52
N CYS A 229 -1.67 -7.44 7.63
CA CYS A 229 -1.93 -6.03 7.35
C CYS A 229 -1.96 -5.79 5.84
N GLN A 230 -3.11 -5.35 5.32
CA GLN A 230 -3.38 -5.17 3.90
C GLN A 230 -3.79 -3.73 3.61
N HIS A 231 -3.37 -3.18 2.48
CA HIS A 231 -3.90 -1.92 1.98
C HIS A 231 -5.28 -2.15 1.39
N GLN A 232 -6.28 -1.41 1.85
CA GLN A 232 -7.67 -1.52 1.43
C GLN A 232 -8.21 -0.14 1.05
N THR A 233 -9.01 -0.11 0.00
CA THR A 233 -9.88 1.02 -0.30
C THR A 233 -11.24 0.75 0.33
N LEU A 234 -11.69 1.66 1.18
CA LEU A 234 -12.96 1.59 1.88
C LEU A 234 -14.10 2.07 0.97
N SER A 235 -15.33 1.73 1.34
CA SER A 235 -16.55 2.10 0.61
C SER A 235 -16.79 3.61 0.54
N ASP A 236 -16.22 4.40 1.46
CA ASP A 236 -16.24 5.87 1.42
C ASP A 236 -15.18 6.48 0.49
N GLY A 237 -14.40 5.63 -0.21
CA GLY A 237 -13.33 6.01 -1.11
C GLY A 237 -12.00 6.34 -0.41
N SER A 238 -11.94 6.30 0.92
CA SER A 238 -10.68 6.42 1.64
C SER A 238 -9.82 5.16 1.46
N SER A 239 -8.50 5.30 1.52
CA SER A 239 -7.58 4.18 1.44
C SER A 239 -6.72 4.12 2.71
N GLY A 240 -6.40 2.92 3.17
CA GLY A 240 -5.60 2.73 4.37
C GLY A 240 -5.32 1.26 4.65
N THR A 241 -4.44 1.00 5.61
CA THR A 241 -4.04 -0.35 6.00
C THR A 241 -4.95 -0.92 7.08
N ARG A 242 -5.49 -2.12 6.84
CA ARG A 242 -6.38 -2.85 7.75
C ARG A 242 -6.03 -4.34 7.82
N CYS A 243 -6.33 -4.95 8.96
CA CYS A 243 -6.17 -6.39 9.13
C CYS A 243 -7.17 -7.15 8.26
N SER A 244 -6.70 -8.13 7.50
CA SER A 244 -7.58 -9.04 6.78
C SER A 244 -6.98 -10.41 6.57
N GLY A 245 -7.83 -11.40 6.27
CA GLY A 245 -7.39 -12.75 5.95
C GLY A 245 -6.41 -12.78 4.78
N PRO A 246 -5.39 -13.66 4.80
CA PRO A 246 -4.31 -13.66 3.81
C PRO A 246 -4.85 -13.95 2.40
N LEU A 247 -4.33 -13.21 1.42
CA LEU A 247 -4.63 -13.34 -0.02
C LEU A 247 -3.83 -14.45 -0.71
N GLY A 248 -2.69 -14.82 -0.12
CA GLY A 248 -1.77 -15.80 -0.68
C GLY A 248 -0.87 -16.42 0.39
N PRO A 249 -0.10 -17.45 0.03
CA PRO A 249 0.72 -18.18 0.98
C PRO A 249 2.07 -17.50 1.27
N SER A 250 2.54 -16.59 0.40
CA SER A 250 3.89 -16.05 0.46
C SER A 250 4.03 -14.94 1.50
N ARG A 251 5.09 -15.02 2.31
CA ARG A 251 5.46 -14.03 3.33
C ARG A 251 6.37 -12.95 2.75
N PRO A 252 6.56 -11.80 3.44
CA PRO A 252 7.50 -10.78 2.98
C PRO A 252 8.92 -11.37 2.79
N GLY A 253 9.60 -10.96 1.72
CA GLY A 253 10.87 -11.50 1.24
C GLY A 253 10.75 -12.74 0.34
N GLN A 254 9.58 -13.36 0.22
CA GLN A 254 9.37 -14.51 -0.67
C GLN A 254 8.95 -14.07 -2.08
N ARG A 255 9.15 -14.95 -3.06
CA ARG A 255 8.82 -14.68 -4.46
C ARG A 255 7.31 -14.50 -4.68
N CYS A 256 6.99 -13.59 -5.59
CA CYS A 256 5.63 -13.33 -6.07
C CYS A 256 5.63 -13.00 -7.56
N ASP A 257 4.45 -13.05 -8.16
CA ASP A 257 4.24 -12.63 -9.54
C ASP A 257 3.82 -11.16 -9.58
N ALA A 258 4.77 -10.26 -9.83
CA ALA A 258 4.52 -8.82 -9.91
C ALA A 258 3.62 -8.40 -11.09
N SER A 259 3.40 -9.30 -12.05
CA SER A 259 2.50 -9.07 -13.19
C SER A 259 1.06 -9.50 -12.92
N ALA A 260 0.84 -10.30 -11.87
CA ALA A 260 -0.47 -10.72 -11.42
C ALA A 260 -1.14 -9.63 -10.57
N ASP A 261 -2.47 -9.70 -10.47
CA ASP A 261 -3.22 -8.77 -9.63
C ASP A 261 -2.98 -9.02 -8.12
N VAL A 262 -3.47 -8.10 -7.28
CA VAL A 262 -3.37 -8.17 -5.81
C VAL A 262 -3.85 -9.51 -5.22
N CYS A 263 -4.73 -10.20 -5.95
CA CYS A 263 -5.39 -11.42 -5.53
C CYS A 263 -4.63 -12.69 -5.88
N SER A 264 -3.75 -12.61 -6.87
CA SER A 264 -3.11 -13.78 -7.49
C SER A 264 -1.59 -13.68 -7.55
N ASN A 265 -1.01 -12.55 -7.11
CA ASN A 265 0.44 -12.39 -7.03
C ASN A 265 1.12 -13.30 -6.01
N GLY A 266 0.35 -13.92 -5.10
CA GLY A 266 0.82 -14.92 -4.15
C GLY A 266 1.23 -14.35 -2.78
N CYS A 267 1.37 -13.03 -2.63
CA CYS A 267 1.69 -12.42 -1.34
C CYS A 267 0.51 -12.46 -0.38
N ALA A 268 0.76 -12.78 0.89
CA ALA A 268 -0.27 -12.86 1.92
C ALA A 268 -1.04 -11.54 2.09
N ASN A 269 -0.38 -10.40 1.96
CA ASN A 269 -1.02 -9.08 1.98
C ASN A 269 -1.33 -8.51 0.59
N GLY A 270 -1.12 -9.29 -0.47
CA GLY A 270 -1.25 -8.85 -1.85
C GLY A 270 -0.21 -7.83 -2.31
N PHE A 271 0.81 -7.52 -1.50
CA PHE A 271 1.80 -6.50 -1.84
C PHE A 271 3.07 -7.13 -2.42
N CYS A 272 3.12 -7.19 -3.75
CA CYS A 272 4.26 -7.66 -4.53
C CYS A 272 4.99 -6.48 -5.17
N LEU A 273 6.29 -6.35 -4.89
CA LEU A 273 7.14 -5.33 -5.51
C LEU A 273 7.42 -5.68 -6.98
N GLU A 274 7.73 -4.68 -7.82
CA GLU A 274 8.07 -4.90 -9.23
C GLU A 274 9.21 -5.91 -9.44
N GLY A 275 10.13 -6.01 -8.48
CA GLY A 275 11.20 -7.01 -8.47
C GLY A 275 10.75 -8.46 -8.21
N GLY A 276 9.45 -8.73 -8.03
CA GLY A 276 8.91 -10.07 -7.81
C GLY A 276 9.15 -10.62 -6.40
N SER A 277 9.21 -9.74 -5.40
CA SER A 277 9.32 -10.10 -3.98
C SER A 277 8.19 -9.50 -3.17
N CYS A 278 7.60 -10.29 -2.28
CA CYS A 278 6.57 -9.83 -1.38
C CYS A 278 7.14 -8.85 -0.36
N SER A 279 6.39 -7.80 -0.06
CA SER A 279 6.78 -6.81 0.95
C SER A 279 5.72 -6.71 2.04
N ALA A 280 6.03 -6.01 3.12
CA ALA A 280 5.13 -5.73 4.24
C ALA A 280 5.14 -4.25 4.56
N PHE A 281 4.04 -3.76 5.09
CA PHE A 281 3.93 -2.40 5.63
C PHE A 281 4.70 -2.27 6.96
N CYS A 282 5.37 -1.14 7.17
CA CYS A 282 6.20 -0.87 8.33
C CYS A 282 6.30 0.63 8.65
N GLU A 283 6.62 0.96 9.90
CA GLU A 283 7.04 2.32 10.31
C GLU A 283 8.53 2.34 10.71
N ARG A 284 9.07 1.18 11.12
CA ARG A 284 10.46 0.99 11.58
C ARG A 284 10.97 -0.39 11.19
N ASP A 285 12.29 -0.58 11.21
CA ASP A 285 12.94 -1.84 10.83
C ASP A 285 12.45 -3.05 11.62
N ALA A 286 12.10 -2.87 12.90
CA ALA A 286 11.60 -3.93 13.76
C ALA A 286 10.21 -4.48 13.34
N ASP A 287 9.50 -3.78 12.46
CA ASP A 287 8.23 -4.24 11.91
C ASP A 287 8.45 -5.18 10.70
N CYS A 288 9.68 -5.23 10.18
CA CYS A 288 10.07 -6.06 9.07
C CYS A 288 10.65 -7.42 9.52
N PRO A 289 10.44 -8.50 8.76
CA PRO A 289 11.15 -9.75 8.97
C PRO A 289 12.68 -9.56 8.94
N ALA A 290 13.38 -10.44 9.66
CA ALA A 290 14.85 -10.41 9.68
C ALA A 290 15.42 -10.44 8.26
N ALA A 291 16.41 -9.56 8.01
CA ALA A 291 17.04 -9.23 6.72
C ALA A 291 16.34 -8.18 5.85
N LEU A 292 15.14 -7.69 6.20
CA LEU A 292 14.48 -6.60 5.48
C LEU A 292 14.58 -5.28 6.26
N THR A 293 14.70 -4.18 5.53
CA THR A 293 14.77 -2.80 6.06
C THR A 293 13.49 -2.06 5.74
N CYS A 294 13.00 -1.24 6.68
CA CYS A 294 11.81 -0.43 6.46
C CYS A 294 12.16 0.84 5.68
N LEU A 295 11.61 1.00 4.48
CA LEU A 295 11.79 2.19 3.67
C LEU A 295 10.45 2.93 3.53
N PRO A 296 10.36 4.22 3.91
CA PRO A 296 9.13 4.98 3.81
C PRO A 296 8.84 5.35 2.36
N ASP A 297 7.58 5.24 1.99
CA ASP A 297 7.05 5.72 0.73
C ASP A 297 5.65 6.30 0.98
N VAL A 298 5.22 7.14 0.04
CA VAL A 298 3.89 7.72 0.04
C VAL A 298 3.09 6.98 -1.01
N LEU A 299 2.26 6.03 -0.59
CA LEU A 299 1.25 5.47 -1.47
C LEU A 299 0.31 6.61 -1.92
N GLU A 300 0.09 6.73 -3.23
CA GLU A 300 -0.94 7.64 -3.75
C GLU A 300 -2.30 7.26 -3.16
N GLY A 301 -2.89 8.13 -2.33
CA GLY A 301 -4.25 7.92 -1.80
C GLY A 301 -4.42 7.96 -0.28
N GLY A 302 -3.36 8.14 0.50
CA GLY A 302 -3.49 8.63 1.89
C GLY A 302 -2.89 7.72 2.97
N GLY A 303 -1.67 8.09 3.39
CA GLY A 303 -1.01 7.61 4.61
C GLY A 303 0.48 7.37 4.38
N PRO A 304 1.38 7.82 5.26
CA PRO A 304 2.76 7.35 5.22
C PRO A 304 2.77 5.88 5.62
N VAL A 305 3.05 4.99 4.68
CA VAL A 305 3.19 3.57 4.95
C VAL A 305 4.52 3.14 4.34
N GLY A 306 5.52 2.94 5.19
CA GLY A 306 6.77 2.36 4.73
C GLY A 306 6.58 0.91 4.34
N TYR A 307 7.54 0.37 3.59
CA TYR A 307 7.53 -1.02 3.22
C TYR A 307 8.89 -1.70 3.37
N CYS A 308 8.83 -2.99 3.69
CA CYS A 308 9.98 -3.84 3.94
C CYS A 308 10.63 -4.25 2.61
N LEU A 309 11.83 -3.78 2.38
CA LEU A 309 12.65 -4.15 1.22
C LEU A 309 13.82 -5.01 1.67
N ASP A 310 14.21 -5.95 0.81
CA ASP A 310 15.51 -6.60 0.90
C ASP A 310 16.53 -5.61 0.33
N VAL A 311 17.05 -4.75 1.21
CA VAL A 311 18.10 -3.82 0.86
C VAL A 311 19.41 -4.51 1.22
N THR A 312 20.22 -4.85 0.22
CA THR A 312 21.61 -5.21 0.50
C THR A 312 22.32 -3.96 0.98
N LEU A 313 22.44 -3.85 2.30
CA LEU A 313 23.25 -2.80 2.92
C LEU A 313 24.71 -3.08 2.60
N CYS A 314 25.44 -2.02 2.28
CA CYS A 314 26.85 -2.08 1.94
C CYS A 314 27.65 -1.14 2.84
N GLU A 315 28.86 -1.55 3.21
CA GLU A 315 29.89 -0.65 3.76
C GLU A 315 30.66 0.01 2.58
N ALA A 316 31.68 0.87 2.79
CA ALA A 316 32.37 1.53 1.67
C ALA A 316 33.12 0.55 0.74
N ASP A 317 33.26 -0.72 1.15
CA ASP A 317 33.91 -1.75 0.37
C ASP A 317 33.11 -2.08 -0.92
N ILE A 318 33.68 -1.64 -2.05
CA ILE A 318 33.31 -2.02 -3.41
C ILE A 318 33.60 -3.52 -3.58
N GLY A 319 32.67 -4.35 -3.11
CA GLY A 319 32.77 -5.81 -3.15
C GLY A 319 31.59 -6.54 -2.52
N LEU A 320 30.82 -5.86 -1.67
CA LEU A 320 29.59 -6.42 -1.07
C LEU A 320 28.37 -6.34 -1.99
N CYS A 321 28.36 -5.38 -2.93
CA CYS A 321 27.28 -5.26 -3.89
C CYS A 321 27.40 -6.28 -5.03
N PRO A 322 26.27 -6.90 -5.45
CA PRO A 322 26.21 -7.73 -6.65
C PRO A 322 26.83 -7.06 -7.89
N ALA A 323 27.37 -7.88 -8.80
CA ALA A 323 27.97 -7.38 -10.04
C ALA A 323 26.98 -6.52 -10.83
N GLY A 324 27.37 -5.29 -11.16
CA GLY A 324 26.51 -4.31 -11.85
C GLY A 324 25.85 -3.28 -10.92
N GLN A 325 26.03 -3.41 -9.61
CA GLN A 325 25.51 -2.47 -8.61
C GLN A 325 26.63 -1.59 -8.03
N ALA A 326 26.22 -0.50 -7.37
CA ALA A 326 27.07 0.45 -6.65
C ALA A 326 26.47 0.75 -5.27
N CYS A 327 27.34 1.02 -4.31
CA CYS A 327 26.95 1.35 -2.94
C CYS A 327 26.66 2.85 -2.84
N ILE A 328 25.38 3.23 -2.78
CA ILE A 328 24.97 4.65 -2.73
C ILE A 328 24.56 5.05 -1.31
N PRO A 329 25.10 6.15 -0.76
CA PRO A 329 24.59 6.76 0.46
C PRO A 329 23.16 7.27 0.24
N SER A 330 22.21 6.74 0.99
CA SER A 330 20.79 7.09 0.94
C SER A 330 20.33 7.50 2.34
N HIS A 331 19.49 8.53 2.43
CA HIS A 331 18.96 8.95 3.72
C HIS A 331 17.97 7.91 4.27
N HIS A 332 18.12 7.50 5.53
CA HIS A 332 17.11 6.72 6.25
C HIS A 332 16.00 7.68 6.68
N PRO A 333 14.81 7.62 6.09
CA PRO A 333 13.92 8.78 6.18
C PRO A 333 13.12 8.87 7.50
N THR A 334 13.27 7.91 8.41
CA THR A 334 12.63 7.88 9.75
C THR A 334 13.58 7.82 10.95
N GLU A 335 14.87 7.50 10.76
CA GLU A 335 15.82 7.29 11.86
C GLU A 335 16.96 8.33 11.87
N ASP A 336 16.80 9.43 11.12
CA ASP A 336 17.81 10.51 10.98
C ASP A 336 19.25 9.98 10.82
N ARG A 337 19.40 8.90 10.05
CA ARG A 337 20.69 8.24 9.78
C ARG A 337 20.90 8.07 8.29
N LEU A 338 22.15 7.95 7.84
CA LEU A 338 22.45 7.57 6.47
C LEU A 338 22.54 6.04 6.38
N LEU A 339 21.80 5.46 5.45
CA LEU A 339 22.00 4.09 5.00
C LEU A 339 22.91 4.09 3.77
N ARG A 340 23.54 2.97 3.51
CA ARG A 340 24.28 2.71 2.27
C ARG A 340 23.68 1.46 1.65
N ALA A 341 23.16 1.59 0.44
CA ALA A 341 22.42 0.53 -0.24
C ALA A 341 23.02 0.22 -1.60
N CYS A 342 23.08 -1.07 -1.94
CA CYS A 342 23.41 -1.50 -3.27
C CYS A 342 22.24 -1.17 -4.22
N VAL A 343 22.50 -0.31 -5.20
CA VAL A 343 21.56 -0.03 -6.28
C VAL A 343 22.23 -0.25 -7.62
N ASP A 344 21.42 -0.46 -8.66
CA ASP A 344 21.94 -0.59 -10.02
C ASP A 344 22.73 0.68 -10.41
N ARG A 345 23.88 0.50 -11.05
CA ARG A 345 24.77 1.62 -11.41
C ARG A 345 24.01 2.66 -12.22
N PRO A 346 23.81 3.87 -11.70
CA PRO A 346 22.95 4.84 -12.35
C PRO A 346 23.60 5.45 -13.60
N GLY A 347 24.94 5.40 -13.70
CA GLY A 347 25.71 5.92 -14.83
C GLY A 347 27.07 5.23 -15.06
N GLY A 348 27.82 5.74 -16.05
CA GLY A 348 29.12 5.19 -16.47
C GLY A 348 30.33 6.11 -16.22
N GLY A 349 30.13 7.26 -15.58
CA GLY A 349 31.21 8.20 -15.24
C GLY A 349 32.16 7.57 -14.22
N ALA A 350 33.45 7.51 -14.54
CA ALA A 350 34.46 6.97 -13.65
C ALA A 350 34.76 7.93 -12.49
N PHE A 351 35.36 7.44 -11.40
CA PHE A 351 35.87 8.28 -10.33
C PHE A 351 36.72 9.45 -10.89
N GLY A 352 36.45 10.66 -10.43
CA GLY A 352 37.11 11.90 -10.88
C GLY A 352 36.54 12.52 -12.16
N SER A 353 35.62 11.88 -12.88
CA SER A 353 34.99 12.49 -14.07
C SER A 353 33.99 13.58 -13.71
N ASP A 354 33.71 14.49 -14.64
CA ASP A 354 32.69 15.51 -14.47
C ASP A 354 31.29 14.91 -14.30
N CYS A 355 30.48 15.51 -13.43
CA CYS A 355 29.08 15.17 -13.23
C CYS A 355 28.22 16.39 -12.94
N ALA A 356 26.99 16.37 -13.46
CA ALA A 356 25.96 17.36 -13.15
C ALA A 356 24.99 16.87 -12.07
N SER A 357 24.84 15.55 -11.92
CA SER A 357 23.98 14.90 -10.93
C SER A 357 24.60 13.55 -10.52
N PRO A 358 24.18 13.00 -9.36
CA PRO A 358 24.64 11.69 -8.88
C PRO A 358 24.46 10.57 -9.90
N ASP A 359 23.40 10.61 -10.72
CA ASP A 359 23.06 9.57 -11.68
C ASP A 359 24.09 9.41 -12.82
N VAL A 360 24.97 10.38 -13.03
CA VAL A 360 26.02 10.29 -14.05
C VAL A 360 27.16 9.36 -13.61
N CYS A 361 27.34 9.20 -12.30
CA CYS A 361 28.50 8.56 -11.71
C CYS A 361 28.31 7.06 -11.52
N THR A 362 29.37 6.30 -11.77
CA THR A 362 29.37 4.84 -11.57
C THR A 362 29.04 4.48 -10.12
N ASP A 363 29.59 5.24 -9.17
CA ASP A 363 29.36 5.06 -7.73
C ASP A 363 28.16 5.88 -7.22
N GLY A 364 27.45 6.58 -8.12
CA GLY A 364 26.21 7.30 -7.78
C GLY A 364 26.39 8.49 -6.83
N VAL A 365 27.61 9.03 -6.71
CA VAL A 365 27.92 10.18 -5.86
C VAL A 365 28.58 11.27 -6.69
N CYS A 366 27.95 12.45 -6.74
CA CYS A 366 28.45 13.63 -7.42
C CYS A 366 28.66 14.76 -6.41
N VAL A 367 29.91 15.10 -6.11
CA VAL A 367 30.27 16.14 -5.13
C VAL A 367 31.17 17.16 -5.81
N ALA A 368 30.85 18.44 -5.65
CA ALA A 368 31.58 19.55 -6.29
C ALA A 368 31.74 19.39 -7.81
N GLY A 369 30.76 18.76 -8.48
CA GLY A 369 30.77 18.53 -9.92
C GLY A 369 31.66 17.36 -10.39
N ARG A 370 32.15 16.53 -9.45
CA ARG A 370 32.99 15.37 -9.74
C ARG A 370 32.39 14.09 -9.20
N CYS A 371 32.49 13.03 -10.02
CA CYS A 371 32.16 11.69 -9.60
C CYS A 371 33.13 11.24 -8.52
N THR A 372 32.59 10.82 -7.40
CA THR A 372 33.35 10.33 -6.26
C THR A 372 32.67 9.10 -5.67
N ARG A 373 33.17 8.59 -4.54
CA ARG A 373 32.65 7.41 -3.85
C ARG A 373 32.66 7.60 -2.34
N ALA A 374 31.81 6.84 -1.65
CA ALA A 374 31.92 6.65 -0.21
C ALA A 374 33.29 6.03 0.16
N CYS A 375 33.74 6.30 1.38
CA CYS A 375 34.98 5.76 1.93
C CYS A 375 34.77 5.45 3.42
N ASP A 376 35.58 4.56 3.98
CA ASP A 376 35.62 4.29 5.42
C ASP A 376 36.99 4.63 6.00
N VAL A 377 38.05 4.50 5.20
CA VAL A 377 39.42 4.87 5.57
C VAL A 377 40.09 5.70 4.48
N ALA A 378 41.14 6.44 4.85
CA ALA A 378 41.89 7.28 3.91
C ALA A 378 42.44 6.51 2.69
N ALA A 379 42.74 5.21 2.85
CA ALA A 379 43.25 4.37 1.76
C ALA A 379 42.22 4.10 0.66
N ASP A 380 40.93 4.31 0.94
CA ASP A 380 39.85 4.15 -0.04
C ASP A 380 39.80 5.33 -1.02
N CYS A 381 40.59 6.38 -0.80
CA CYS A 381 40.60 7.54 -1.67
C CYS A 381 41.94 7.63 -2.43
N PRO A 382 41.93 7.64 -3.77
CA PRO A 382 43.15 7.88 -4.51
C PRO A 382 43.60 9.33 -4.33
N ALA A 383 44.91 9.57 -4.26
CA ALA A 383 45.44 10.93 -4.23
C ALA A 383 44.95 11.73 -5.45
N PRO A 384 44.56 13.01 -5.30
CA PRO A 384 44.69 13.85 -4.09
C PRO A 384 43.48 13.84 -3.14
N TYR A 385 42.54 12.90 -3.28
CA TYR A 385 41.34 12.83 -2.45
C TYR A 385 41.63 12.24 -1.06
N ALA A 386 40.94 12.77 -0.04
CA ALA A 386 40.93 12.25 1.32
C ALA A 386 39.52 11.81 1.72
N CYS A 387 39.44 10.88 2.66
CA CYS A 387 38.17 10.43 3.19
C CYS A 387 37.65 11.43 4.23
N LEU A 388 36.66 12.24 3.85
CA LEU A 388 36.14 13.35 4.65
C LEU A 388 34.62 13.27 4.76
N ASP A 389 34.08 13.65 5.92
CA ASP A 389 32.65 13.71 6.15
C ASP A 389 31.97 14.77 5.27
N LEU A 390 30.90 14.37 4.60
CA LEU A 390 29.98 15.28 3.93
C LEU A 390 28.69 15.36 4.74
N ASP A 391 28.36 16.57 5.18
CA ASP A 391 27.17 16.88 5.96
C ASP A 391 25.94 17.05 5.07
N PHE A 392 24.88 16.32 5.39
CA PHE A 392 23.57 16.39 4.75
C PHE A 392 22.54 16.96 5.73
N PRO A 393 21.89 18.09 5.40
CA PRO A 393 20.81 18.61 6.22
C PRO A 393 19.58 17.71 6.08
N LEU A 394 19.11 17.13 7.18
CA LEU A 394 17.98 16.20 7.20
C LEU A 394 16.63 16.86 7.50
N GLY A 395 16.64 18.18 7.74
CA GLY A 395 15.48 18.94 8.21
C GLY A 395 15.46 19.07 9.75
N ALA A 396 14.63 19.98 10.28
CA ALA A 396 14.49 20.27 11.72
C ALA A 396 15.79 20.59 12.51
N GLY A 397 16.88 20.92 11.81
CA GLY A 397 18.19 21.18 12.42
C GLY A 397 19.06 19.93 12.63
N ALA A 398 18.61 18.75 12.21
CA ALA A 398 19.41 17.53 12.19
C ALA A 398 20.36 17.51 10.97
N VAL A 399 21.57 17.02 11.20
CA VAL A 399 22.61 16.84 10.18
C VAL A 399 23.10 15.40 10.30
N ALA A 400 23.13 14.68 9.18
CA ALA A 400 23.82 13.40 9.09
C ALA A 400 25.04 13.54 8.21
N SER A 401 26.13 12.92 8.62
CA SER A 401 27.40 12.96 7.93
C SER A 401 27.72 11.57 7.37
N THR A 402 28.24 11.50 6.14
CA THR A 402 28.87 10.27 5.62
C THR A 402 30.25 10.58 5.07
N PRO A 403 31.25 9.74 5.37
CA PRO A 403 32.57 9.88 4.78
C PRO A 403 32.53 9.57 3.28
N ILE A 404 33.05 10.50 2.48
CA ILE A 404 33.14 10.45 1.02
C ILE A 404 34.53 10.93 0.61
N CYS A 405 35.07 10.39 -0.49
CA CYS A 405 36.33 10.90 -1.03
C CYS A 405 36.17 12.33 -1.55
N GLN A 406 36.86 13.27 -0.92
CA GLN A 406 36.80 14.69 -1.25
C GLN A 406 38.20 15.26 -1.33
N ILE A 407 38.40 16.28 -2.16
CA ILE A 407 39.66 17.04 -2.15
C ILE A 407 39.63 17.90 -0.88
N PRO A 408 40.61 17.79 0.01
CA PRO A 408 40.65 18.63 1.21
C PRO A 408 40.71 20.10 0.80
N VAL A 409 39.90 20.95 1.45
CA VAL A 409 40.02 22.40 1.31
C VAL A 409 41.26 22.83 2.09
N VAL A 410 42.38 22.97 1.38
CA VAL A 410 43.66 23.41 1.95
C VAL A 410 43.92 24.84 1.50
N PRO A 411 43.95 25.81 2.44
CA PRO A 411 44.37 27.16 2.12
C PRO A 411 45.81 27.17 1.59
N CYS A 412 46.09 28.02 0.63
CA CYS A 412 47.41 28.10 0.00
C CYS A 412 47.81 29.55 -0.25
N ASP A 413 49.09 29.86 -0.06
CA ASP A 413 49.69 31.15 -0.42
C ASP A 413 50.46 31.04 -1.74
N GLY A 414 50.88 29.83 -2.12
CA GLY A 414 51.58 29.52 -3.38
C GLY A 414 51.39 28.08 -3.86
N PRO A 415 51.88 27.74 -5.07
CA PRO A 415 51.77 26.39 -5.64
C PRO A 415 52.47 25.31 -4.81
N GLU A 416 53.51 25.66 -4.05
CA GLU A 416 54.23 24.77 -3.14
C GLU A 416 53.41 24.25 -1.95
N ASP A 417 52.32 24.93 -1.60
CA ASP A 417 51.44 24.52 -0.50
C ASP A 417 50.47 23.40 -0.92
N CYS A 418 50.35 23.15 -2.22
CA CYS A 418 49.41 22.19 -2.77
C CYS A 418 50.06 20.83 -3.05
N ALA A 419 49.33 19.76 -2.72
CA ALA A 419 49.76 18.40 -3.05
C ALA A 419 49.84 18.18 -4.56
N GLU A 420 50.60 17.19 -4.99
CA GLU A 420 50.76 16.83 -6.41
C GLU A 420 49.40 16.64 -7.10
N GLY A 421 49.20 17.32 -8.24
CA GLY A 421 47.94 17.33 -8.99
C GLY A 421 46.94 18.42 -8.58
N LEU A 422 47.29 19.29 -7.63
CA LEU A 422 46.50 20.45 -7.23
C LEU A 422 47.24 21.76 -7.57
N VAL A 423 46.47 22.81 -7.89
CA VAL A 423 46.95 24.18 -8.11
C VAL A 423 46.33 25.13 -7.08
N CYS A 424 47.11 26.09 -6.60
CA CYS A 424 46.61 27.10 -5.67
C CYS A 424 45.74 28.12 -6.41
N ARG A 425 44.44 28.15 -6.13
CA ARG A 425 43.48 29.03 -6.83
C ARG A 425 42.91 30.07 -5.91
N PHE A 426 43.10 31.32 -6.30
CA PHE A 426 42.53 32.48 -5.64
C PHE A 426 41.14 32.81 -6.19
N ARG A 427 40.21 33.13 -5.30
CA ARG A 427 38.85 33.59 -5.64
C ARG A 427 38.53 34.82 -4.82
N ASN A 428 37.87 35.79 -5.44
CA ASN A 428 37.36 36.96 -4.75
C ASN A 428 35.92 36.69 -4.32
N THR A 429 35.64 36.73 -3.01
CA THR A 429 34.31 36.49 -2.43
C THR A 429 33.55 37.79 -2.15
N GLY A 430 34.06 38.94 -2.62
CA GLY A 430 33.48 40.27 -2.41
C GLY A 430 34.02 40.97 -1.16
N ASP A 431 34.22 40.23 -0.06
CA ASP A 431 34.74 40.74 1.22
C ASP A 431 36.20 40.33 1.49
N ALA A 432 36.71 39.31 0.80
CA ALA A 432 38.09 38.83 0.91
C ALA A 432 38.56 38.12 -0.38
N THR A 433 39.88 38.01 -0.53
CA THR A 433 40.48 37.03 -1.44
C THR A 433 40.75 35.76 -0.63
N VAL A 434 40.16 34.64 -1.07
CA VAL A 434 40.37 33.32 -0.48
C VAL A 434 41.14 32.47 -1.48
N SER A 435 42.09 31.67 -1.01
CA SER A 435 42.90 30.78 -1.83
C SER A 435 42.86 29.37 -1.28
N ASP A 436 42.56 28.42 -2.16
CA ASP A 436 42.50 27.00 -1.80
C ASP A 436 43.13 26.15 -2.92
N CYS A 437 43.74 25.04 -2.53
CA CYS A 437 44.22 24.03 -3.47
C CYS A 437 43.03 23.34 -4.16
N VAL A 438 43.04 23.31 -5.49
CA VAL A 438 41.99 22.72 -6.33
C VAL A 438 42.59 21.87 -7.43
N LEU A 439 41.83 20.94 -8.00
CA LEU A 439 42.32 20.12 -9.11
C LEU A 439 42.71 20.98 -10.33
N ASP A 440 43.80 20.54 -10.95
CA ASP A 440 44.29 21.06 -12.21
C ASP A 440 43.59 20.37 -13.39
N ASP A 441 42.34 20.74 -13.60
CA ASP A 441 41.44 20.01 -14.50
C ASP A 441 41.56 20.40 -15.99
N GLU A 442 42.23 21.51 -16.31
CA GLU A 442 42.50 21.91 -17.69
C GLU A 442 43.87 22.59 -17.80
N PRO A 443 44.65 22.34 -18.87
CA PRO A 443 45.90 23.05 -19.11
C PRO A 443 45.59 24.54 -19.29
N ARG A 444 45.98 25.33 -18.30
CA ARG A 444 45.79 26.77 -18.28
C ARG A 444 47.12 27.48 -18.45
N SER A 445 47.00 28.75 -18.79
CA SER A 445 48.13 29.59 -19.13
C SER A 445 48.84 30.06 -17.86
N GLY A 446 50.16 29.90 -17.86
CA GLY A 446 51.03 30.32 -16.76
C GLY A 446 51.20 31.85 -16.70
N PRO A 447 51.84 32.39 -15.65
CA PRO A 447 52.08 33.82 -15.57
C PRO A 447 52.84 34.37 -16.79
N GLY A 448 52.38 35.51 -17.33
CA GLY A 448 52.94 36.15 -18.53
C GLY A 448 52.30 35.70 -19.85
N GLU A 449 51.47 34.66 -19.83
CA GLU A 449 50.78 34.16 -21.03
C GLU A 449 49.43 34.85 -21.27
N PRO A 450 48.97 34.94 -22.53
CA PRO A 450 47.73 35.65 -22.86
C PRO A 450 46.47 34.94 -22.34
N CYS A 451 45.49 35.75 -21.92
CA CYS A 451 44.19 35.27 -21.44
C CYS A 451 43.04 36.17 -21.88
N ALA A 452 41.83 35.61 -21.95
CA ALA A 452 40.59 36.35 -22.14
C ALA A 452 39.91 36.67 -20.81
N ASN A 453 39.99 35.76 -19.84
CA ASN A 453 39.41 35.91 -18.50
C ASN A 453 40.19 35.08 -17.47
N GLY A 454 39.89 35.28 -16.17
CA GLY A 454 40.61 34.63 -15.08
C GLY A 454 40.58 33.09 -15.10
N ARG A 455 39.58 32.47 -15.73
CA ARG A 455 39.53 30.99 -15.85
C ARG A 455 40.60 30.41 -16.76
N ASP A 456 41.17 31.24 -17.64
CA ASP A 456 42.21 30.82 -18.58
C ASP A 456 43.59 30.74 -17.91
N CYS A 457 43.72 31.20 -16.66
CA CYS A 457 44.98 31.32 -15.93
C CYS A 457 45.02 30.38 -14.72
N ASP A 458 46.19 29.79 -14.44
CA ASP A 458 46.42 28.92 -13.28
C ASP A 458 46.03 29.61 -11.96
N SER A 459 46.43 30.88 -11.84
CA SER A 459 46.19 31.75 -10.69
C SER A 459 44.73 32.19 -10.51
N GLY A 460 43.88 32.01 -11.52
CA GLY A 460 42.55 32.60 -11.56
C GLY A 460 42.51 34.09 -11.96
N PHE A 461 43.66 34.74 -12.20
CA PHE A 461 43.74 36.16 -12.50
C PHE A 461 44.24 36.45 -13.91
N CYS A 462 43.39 37.13 -14.68
CA CYS A 462 43.71 37.67 -16.00
C CYS A 462 43.66 39.20 -15.94
N LEU A 463 44.83 39.84 -15.85
CA LEU A 463 44.94 41.30 -15.78
C LEU A 463 45.53 41.81 -17.10
N ALA A 464 44.87 42.80 -17.70
CA ALA A 464 45.30 43.36 -18.98
C ALA A 464 45.53 42.32 -20.10
N ARG A 465 44.71 41.25 -20.13
CA ARG A 465 44.81 40.11 -21.08
C ARG A 465 46.05 39.23 -20.89
N ILE A 466 46.68 39.28 -19.71
CA ILE A 466 47.83 38.46 -19.36
C ILE A 466 47.56 37.75 -18.02
N CYS A 467 47.89 36.46 -17.96
CA CYS A 467 47.82 35.68 -16.75
C CYS A 467 48.84 36.19 -15.74
N THR A 468 48.41 36.41 -14.51
CA THR A 468 49.24 37.00 -13.45
C THR A 468 48.97 36.33 -12.11
N GLY A 469 49.93 36.30 -11.19
CA GLY A 469 49.76 35.72 -9.85
C GLY A 469 49.36 36.75 -8.79
N VAL A 470 49.02 36.28 -7.60
CA VAL A 470 49.02 37.13 -6.40
C VAL A 470 50.42 37.11 -5.83
N CYS A 471 51.00 38.28 -5.58
CA CYS A 471 52.32 38.43 -4.97
C CYS A 471 52.21 39.35 -3.74
N ALA A 472 52.96 39.02 -2.69
CA ALA A 472 52.99 39.80 -1.45
C ALA A 472 53.94 40.99 -1.54
N ALA A 473 55.02 40.86 -2.31
CA ALA A 473 55.96 41.92 -2.67
C ALA A 473 56.34 41.86 -4.15
N ASP A 474 56.88 42.95 -4.69
CA ASP A 474 57.33 43.06 -6.09
C ASP A 474 58.33 41.96 -6.51
N ALA A 475 59.08 41.40 -5.55
CA ALA A 475 60.04 40.32 -5.79
C ALA A 475 59.38 38.95 -6.00
N ASP A 476 58.12 38.79 -5.61
CA ASP A 476 57.36 37.54 -5.70
C ASP A 476 56.48 37.50 -6.97
N CYS A 477 56.40 38.61 -7.71
CA CYS A 477 55.65 38.67 -8.96
C CYS A 477 56.52 38.11 -10.12
N PRO A 478 56.01 37.17 -10.93
CA PRO A 478 56.74 36.53 -12.02
C PRO A 478 57.05 37.45 -13.22
#